data_AF-A0A4D4LJ39-F1
#
_entry.id   AF-A0A4D4LJ39-F1
#
_cell.length_a   1.000
_cell.length_b   1.000
_cell.length_c   1.000
_cell.angle_alpha   90.00
_cell.angle_beta   90.00
_cell.angle_gamma   90.00
#
_symmetry.space_group_name_H-M   'P 1'
#
loop_
_entity.id
_entity.type
_entity.pdbx_description
1 polymer ?
#
loop_
_entity_poly.entity_id
_entity_poly.type
_entity_poly.pdbx_seq_one_letter_code
_entity_poly.pdbx_strand_id
1 'polypeptide(L)' 'MSPEVMALLLPLFDARAEYLTAAFTTIEETWGGTERYLTEGLGLAPEQRDRLRERLLTG' A
#
# COMPACT_ATOMS: atom_id res chain seq x y z
N MET A 1 7.07 27.04 -11.55
CA MET A 1 7.65 26.95 -10.21
C MET A 1 9.15 27.17 -10.33
N SER A 2 9.80 27.84 -9.37
CA SER A 2 11.25 28.01 -9.42
C SER A 2 11.97 26.68 -9.08
N PRO A 3 13.19 26.43 -9.58
CA PRO A 3 13.97 25.24 -9.25
C PRO A 3 14.17 25.02 -7.75
N GLU A 4 14.29 26.10 -6.98
CA GLU A 4 14.45 26.08 -5.52
C GLU A 4 13.18 25.58 -4.82
N VAL A 5 12.00 26.00 -5.29
CA VAL A 5 10.71 25.51 -4.78
C VAL A 5 10.54 24.03 -5.10
N MET A 6 10.93 23.59 -6.30
CA MET A 6 10.88 22.17 -6.66
C MET A 6 11.83 21.35 -5.78
N ALA A 7 13.06 21.82 -5.56
CA ALA A 7 14.03 21.14 -4.71
C ALA A 7 13.55 20.98 -3.25
N LEU A 8 12.85 21.98 -2.71
CA LEU A 8 12.25 21.92 -1.38
C LEU A 8 11.09 20.91 -1.29
N LEU A 9 10.35 20.72 -2.38
CA LEU A 9 9.20 19.85 -2.42
C LEU A 9 9.54 18.40 -2.79
N LEU A 10 10.67 18.15 -3.47
CA LEU A 10 11.12 16.81 -3.87
C LEU A 10 11.02 15.76 -2.74
N PRO A 11 11.44 16.01 -1.49
CA PRO A 11 11.34 15.03 -0.42
C PRO A 11 9.90 14.61 -0.05
N LEU A 12 8.89 15.44 -0.35
CA LEU A 12 7.47 15.09 -0.15
C LEU A 12 6.93 14.18 -1.25
N PHE A 13 7.57 14.21 -2.42
CA PHE A 13 7.15 13.48 -3.62
C PHE A 13 8.03 12.27 -3.93
N ASP A 14 9.13 12.09 -3.19
CA ASP A 14 10.02 10.96 -3.35
C ASP A 14 9.43 9.68 -2.77
N ALA A 15 9.67 8.57 -3.44
CA ALA A 15 9.24 7.26 -2.99
C ALA A 15 10.24 6.74 -1.95
N ARG A 16 9.87 6.86 -0.68
CA ARG A 16 10.68 6.40 0.44
C ARG A 16 10.14 5.10 1.02
N ALA A 17 11.03 4.15 1.28
CA ALA A 17 10.66 2.85 1.84
C ALA A 17 9.92 3.00 3.17
N GLU A 18 10.31 3.99 3.97
CA GLU A 18 9.73 4.31 5.27
C GLU A 18 8.24 4.64 5.20
N TYR A 19 7.77 5.23 4.10
CA TYR A 19 6.34 5.51 3.91
C TYR A 19 5.53 4.23 3.74
N LEU A 20 6.07 3.27 2.97
CA LEU A 20 5.44 1.95 2.82
C LEU A 20 5.54 1.15 4.12
N THR A 21 6.68 1.19 4.80
CA THR A 21 6.86 0.52 6.09
C THR A 21 5.84 1.01 7.11
N ALA A 22 5.63 2.33 7.22
CA ALA A 22 4.62 2.88 8.12
C ALA A 22 3.21 2.35 7.81
N ALA A 23 2.84 2.25 6.53
CA ALA A 23 1.56 1.67 6.13
C ALA A 23 1.43 0.19 6.54
N PHE A 24 2.48 -0.62 6.34
CA PHE A 24 2.48 -2.02 6.78
C PHE A 24 2.43 -2.17 8.30
N THR A 25 3.11 -1.30 9.06
CA THR A 25 3.00 -1.26 10.52
C THR A 25 1.57 -0.98 10.96
N THR A 26 0.90 0.00 10.36
CA THR A 26 -0.51 0.30 10.66
C THR A 26 -1.43 -0.87 10.32
N ILE A 27 -1.17 -1.58 9.21
CA ILE A 27 -1.91 -2.79 8.83
C ILE A 27 -1.80 -3.86 9.92
N GLU A 28 -0.59 -4.11 10.42
CA GLU A 28 -0.34 -5.07 11.48
C GLU A 28 -1.00 -4.66 12.80
N GLU A 29 -0.84 -3.40 13.22
CA GLU A 29 -1.39 -2.91 14.49
C GLU A 29 -2.92 -2.89 14.52
N THR A 30 -3.56 -2.53 13.40
CA THR A 30 -5.02 -2.34 13.36
C THR A 30 -5.76 -3.61 12.96
N TRP A 31 -5.22 -4.39 12.03
CA TRP A 31 -5.86 -5.60 11.50
C TRP A 31 -5.12 -6.90 11.83
N GLY A 32 -3.98 -6.87 12.52
CA GLY A 32 -3.22 -8.09 12.85
C GLY A 32 -2.71 -8.83 11.61
N GLY A 33 -2.53 -8.12 10.50
CA GLY A 33 -1.95 -8.64 9.27
C GLY A 33 -2.75 -8.37 8.01
N THR A 34 -2.12 -8.71 6.88
CA THR A 34 -2.62 -8.39 5.54
C THR A 34 -3.95 -9.07 5.21
N GLU A 35 -4.19 -10.28 5.71
CA GLU A 35 -5.43 -11.02 5.43
C GLU A 35 -6.67 -10.25 5.87
N ARG A 36 -6.71 -9.88 7.15
CA ARG A 36 -7.80 -9.10 7.74
C ARG A 36 -7.87 -7.69 7.17
N TYR A 37 -6.75 -7.09 6.82
CA TYR A 37 -6.80 -5.80 6.11
C TYR A 37 -7.49 -5.91 4.75
N LEU A 38 -7.21 -6.96 3.97
CA LEU A 38 -7.89 -7.17 2.68
C LEU A 38 -9.39 -7.45 2.87
N THR A 39 -9.75 -8.34 3.79
CA THR A 39 -11.14 -8.79 3.96
C THR A 39 -12.00 -7.81 4.77
N GLU A 40 -11.50 -7.34 5.92
CA GLU A 40 -12.23 -6.47 6.85
C GLU A 40 -11.96 -4.98 6.57
N GLY A 41 -10.71 -4.62 6.25
CA GLY A 41 -10.32 -3.23 6.00
C GLY A 41 -10.75 -2.71 4.62
N LEU A 42 -10.58 -3.54 3.58
CA LEU A 42 -10.90 -3.18 2.19
C LEU A 42 -12.16 -3.85 1.65
N GLY A 43 -12.77 -4.77 2.41
CA GLY A 43 -14.00 -5.44 2.00
C GLY A 43 -13.82 -6.43 0.84
N LEU A 44 -12.60 -6.91 0.60
CA LEU A 44 -12.31 -7.85 -0.48
C LEU A 44 -12.78 -9.26 -0.09
N ALA A 45 -13.73 -9.80 -0.83
CA ALA A 45 -14.16 -11.18 -0.65
C ALA A 45 -13.03 -12.16 -1.04
N PRO A 46 -12.92 -13.33 -0.38
CA PRO A 46 -11.89 -14.33 -0.68
C PRO A 46 -11.82 -14.69 -2.18
N GLU A 47 -12.96 -14.86 -2.83
CA GLU A 47 -13.04 -15.24 -4.25
C GLU A 47 -12.51 -14.13 -5.17
N GLN A 48 -12.62 -12.86 -4.76
CA GLN A 48 -12.05 -11.75 -5.52
C GLN A 48 -10.52 -11.78 -5.44
N ARG A 49 -9.95 -12.10 -4.28
CA ARG A 49 -8.50 -12.24 -4.11
C ARG A 49 -7.94 -13.39 -4.93
N ASP A 50 -8.63 -14.52 -4.98
CA ASP A 50 -8.18 -15.67 -5.78
C ASP A 50 -8.20 -15.34 -7.28
N ARG A 51 -9.24 -14.65 -7.77
CA ARG A 51 -9.28 -14.15 -9.15
C ARG A 51 -8.17 -13.15 -9.46
N LEU A 52 -7.81 -12.28 -8.51
CA LEU A 52 -6.68 -11.37 -8.67
C LEU A 52 -5.36 -12.14 -8.76
N ARG A 53 -5.17 -13.15 -7.91
CA ARG A 53 -3.99 -14.02 -7.94
C ARG A 53 -3.84 -14.71 -9.29
N GLU A 54 -4.92 -15.31 -9.79
CA GLU A 54 -4.92 -15.99 -11.09
C GLU A 54 -4.47 -15.06 -12.22
N ARG A 55 -4.99 -13.83 -12.25
CA ARG A 55 -4.70 -12.86 -13.31
C ARG A 55 -3.32 -12.21 -13.22
N LEU A 56 -2.80 -12.02 -12.02
CA LEU A 56 -1.56 -11.26 -11.81
C LEU A 56 -0.32 -12.15 -11.66
N LEU A 57 -0.47 -13.40 -11.25
CA LEU A 57 0.66 -14.30 -10.97
C LEU A 57 0.73 -15.54 -11.85
N THR A 58 -0.38 -15.96 -12.47
CA THR A 58 -0.44 -17.16 -13.32
C THR A 58 -0.91 -16.89 -14.75
N GLY A 59 -1.32 -15.65 -15.05
CA GLY A 59 -1.72 -15.20 -16.38
C GLY A 59 -0.54 -14.87 -17.28
#